data_AF-A0A938CHD9-F1
#
_entry.id   AF-A0A938CHD9-F1
#
_cell.length_a   1.000
_cell.length_b   1.000
_cell.length_c   1.000
_cell.angle_alpha   90.00
_cell.angle_beta   90.00
_cell.angle_gamma   90.00
#
_symmetry.space_group_name_H-M   'P 1'
#
loop_
_entity.id
_entity.type
_entity.pdbx_description
1 polymer ?
#
loop_
_entity_poly.entity_id
_entity_poly.type
_entity_poly.pdbx_seq_one_letter_code
_entity_poly.pdbx_strand_id
1 'polypeptide(L)'
;MIWRLSVALAALLLAHGAVAAGKSPVALVTVVHGNMSPPLEAFSEVAAGDAIDLGADGRVEFNHYPKCETVIVKGGRLSFSEQGYTVQRGQIVDAKKTKCAQPVDVQGTTGVGGGLIGGGVVRSAGAVLKLRDKPGFVLLGAARADYKSLRILKDNAVLAEGPVQQNRFSFPAQAAALPPGKDYVVELVPSGNAKGFRVKFEVVSSGGSADTLLRVE
;
A
#
# COMPACT_ATOMS: atom_id res chain seq x y z
N MET A 1 42.73 46.16 42.57
CA MET A 1 42.87 44.68 42.52
C MET A 1 41.49 44.12 42.15
N ILE A 2 41.10 44.01 40.88
CA ILE A 2 41.50 42.99 39.88
C ILE A 2 41.49 41.58 40.48
N TRP A 3 40.45 40.76 40.22
CA TRP A 3 40.63 39.40 39.69
C TRP A 3 39.32 38.75 39.16
N ARG A 4 39.25 38.72 37.82
CA ARG A 4 38.70 37.75 36.83
C ARG A 4 37.71 36.65 37.27
N LEU A 5 36.54 36.65 36.63
CA LEU A 5 36.06 35.70 35.58
C LEU A 5 36.07 34.22 35.97
N SER A 6 34.87 33.59 35.92
CA SER A 6 34.66 32.31 35.22
C SER A 6 33.18 32.14 34.90
N VAL A 7 32.79 32.57 33.70
CA VAL A 7 31.51 32.20 33.05
C VAL A 7 31.74 30.84 32.40
N ALA A 8 31.20 29.77 33.00
CA ALA A 8 31.18 28.45 32.37
C ALA A 8 29.98 28.39 31.41
N LEU A 9 30.24 28.66 30.13
CA LEU A 9 29.29 28.55 29.03
C LEU A 9 29.05 27.07 28.71
N ALA A 10 28.02 26.48 29.30
CA ALA A 10 27.55 25.15 28.94
C ALA A 10 26.79 25.23 27.61
N ALA A 11 27.50 25.00 26.50
CA ALA A 11 26.90 24.84 25.17
C ALA A 11 26.17 23.48 25.11
N LEU A 12 24.90 23.49 25.48
CA LEU A 12 23.99 22.38 25.33
C LEU A 12 23.66 22.23 23.83
N LEU A 13 24.37 21.34 23.15
CA LEU A 13 24.11 20.95 21.76
C LEU A 13 22.72 20.32 21.66
N LEU A 14 21.75 21.12 21.24
CA LEU A 14 20.42 20.69 20.83
C LEU A 14 20.53 19.92 19.49
N ALA A 15 20.83 18.62 19.58
CA ALA A 15 20.64 17.70 18.46
C ALA A 15 19.14 17.55 18.19
N HIS A 16 18.57 18.49 17.44
CA HIS A 16 17.26 18.35 16.84
C HIS A 16 17.35 17.23 15.80
N GLY A 17 16.99 16.01 16.20
CA GLY A 17 16.70 14.94 15.26
C GLY A 17 15.58 15.42 14.33
N ALA A 18 15.94 15.83 13.12
CA ALA A 18 14.98 16.06 12.07
C ALA A 18 14.29 14.72 11.80
N VAL A 19 13.08 14.56 12.32
CA VAL A 19 12.19 13.48 11.91
C VAL A 19 11.95 13.73 10.43
N ALA A 20 12.61 12.95 9.57
CA ALA A 20 12.39 13.01 8.14
C ALA A 20 10.92 12.70 7.91
N ALA A 21 10.13 13.72 7.56
CA ALA A 21 8.77 13.53 7.09
C ALA A 21 8.87 12.62 5.85
N GLY A 22 8.38 11.39 5.97
CA GLY A 22 8.36 10.44 4.86
C GLY A 22 7.63 11.07 3.68
N LYS A 23 8.19 10.94 2.47
CA LYS A 23 7.55 11.45 1.26
C LYS A 23 6.20 10.76 1.05
N SER A 24 5.16 11.53 0.72
CA SER A 24 3.81 11.01 0.50
C SER A 24 3.76 10.08 -0.73
N PRO A 25 3.13 8.89 -0.64
CA PRO A 25 2.92 8.02 -1.79
C PRO A 25 1.92 8.63 -2.77
N VAL A 26 2.27 8.63 -4.07
CA VAL A 26 1.45 9.24 -5.14
C VAL A 26 1.06 8.26 -6.23
N ALA A 27 1.69 7.09 -6.30
CA ALA A 27 1.33 6.06 -7.26
C ALA A 27 1.56 4.64 -6.70
N LEU A 28 0.78 3.69 -7.20
CA LEU A 28 1.01 2.25 -7.04
C LEU A 28 1.43 1.65 -8.37
N VAL A 29 2.60 1.05 -8.42
CA VAL A 29 3.05 0.28 -9.59
C VAL A 29 2.24 -1.01 -9.66
N THR A 30 1.65 -1.35 -10.80
CA THR A 30 0.85 -2.58 -10.99
C THR A 30 1.53 -3.57 -11.92
N VAL A 31 2.31 -3.08 -12.89
CA VAL A 31 3.05 -3.92 -13.84
C VAL A 31 4.43 -3.32 -14.08
N VAL A 32 5.44 -4.19 -14.13
CA VAL A 32 6.84 -3.83 -14.36
C VAL A 32 7.42 -4.79 -15.40
N HIS A 33 7.98 -4.25 -16.47
CA HIS A 33 8.74 -5.01 -17.46
C HIS A 33 10.02 -4.28 -17.84
N GLY A 34 11.11 -5.04 -18.02
CA GLY A 34 12.43 -4.52 -18.34
C GLY A 34 13.21 -4.07 -17.09
N ASN A 35 14.46 -3.67 -17.32
CA ASN A 35 15.32 -3.14 -16.27
C ASN A 35 15.11 -1.63 -16.16
N MET A 36 15.04 -1.13 -14.93
CA MET A 36 14.88 0.30 -14.64
C MET A 36 15.74 0.72 -13.46
N SER A 37 15.99 2.02 -13.36
CA SER A 37 16.82 2.61 -12.32
C SER A 37 16.10 3.79 -11.63
N PRO A 38 15.84 3.72 -10.32
CA PRO A 38 16.06 2.56 -9.44
C PRO A 38 15.18 1.36 -9.84
N PRO A 39 15.51 0.13 -9.40
CA PRO A 39 14.64 -1.02 -9.60
C PRO A 39 13.25 -0.78 -8.99
N LEU A 40 12.19 -1.10 -9.72
CA LEU A 40 10.82 -1.11 -9.22
C LEU A 40 10.30 -2.52 -9.12
N GLU A 41 9.38 -2.72 -8.18
CA GLU A 41 8.64 -3.97 -8.02
C GLU A 41 7.17 -3.74 -8.39
N ALA A 42 6.52 -4.78 -8.90
CA ALA A 42 5.06 -4.75 -8.99
C ALA A 42 4.49 -4.61 -7.57
N PHE A 43 3.42 -3.82 -7.45
CA PHE A 43 2.73 -3.52 -6.21
C PHE A 43 3.55 -2.72 -5.17
N SER A 44 4.59 -2.01 -5.59
CA SER A 44 5.27 -1.02 -4.75
C SER A 44 4.69 0.39 -4.91
N GLU A 45 4.72 1.18 -3.84
CA GLU A 45 4.37 2.61 -3.92
C GLU A 45 5.55 3.46 -4.39
N VAL A 46 5.23 4.50 -5.14
CA VAL A 46 6.17 5.55 -5.56
C VAL A 46 5.77 6.85 -4.89
N ALA A 47 6.74 7.58 -4.36
CA ALA A 47 6.51 8.80 -3.62
C ALA A 47 6.71 10.06 -4.48
N ALA A 48 6.15 11.17 -4.02
CA ALA A 48 6.39 12.47 -4.66
C ALA A 48 7.89 12.80 -4.67
N GLY A 49 8.37 13.29 -5.82
CA GLY A 49 9.79 13.62 -6.04
C GLY A 49 10.64 12.43 -6.47
N ASP A 50 10.08 11.22 -6.57
CA ASP A 50 10.80 10.08 -7.13
C ASP A 50 10.88 10.19 -8.66
N ALA A 51 11.99 9.70 -9.22
CA ALA A 51 12.21 9.64 -10.65
C ALA A 51 12.82 8.29 -11.02
N ILE A 52 12.26 7.67 -12.05
CA ILE A 52 12.63 6.35 -12.53
C ILE A 52 13.03 6.43 -13.99
N ASP A 53 14.24 5.96 -14.29
CA ASP A 53 14.70 5.73 -15.65
C ASP A 53 14.24 4.35 -16.11
N LEU A 54 13.36 4.31 -17.11
CA LEU A 54 12.80 3.09 -17.70
C LEU A 54 13.71 2.53 -18.81
N GLY A 55 14.77 3.22 -19.22
CA GLY A 55 15.59 2.82 -20.37
C GLY A 55 14.80 2.83 -21.68
N ALA A 56 15.26 2.07 -22.68
CA ALA A 56 14.59 2.00 -23.99
C ALA A 56 13.42 1.00 -24.01
N ASP A 57 13.59 -0.14 -23.34
CA ASP A 57 12.64 -1.27 -23.40
C ASP A 57 11.74 -1.38 -22.15
N GLY A 58 11.95 -0.51 -21.15
CA GLY A 58 11.17 -0.56 -19.93
C GLY A 58 9.71 -0.18 -20.16
N ARG A 59 8.82 -0.88 -19.47
CA ARG A 59 7.39 -0.59 -19.44
C ARG A 59 6.88 -0.67 -18.02
N VAL A 60 6.16 0.36 -17.61
CA VAL A 60 5.54 0.43 -16.28
C VAL A 60 4.06 0.76 -16.44
N GLU A 61 3.22 0.05 -15.71
CA GLU A 61 1.84 0.44 -15.44
C GLU A 61 1.72 0.86 -13.99
N PHE A 62 1.01 1.96 -13.74
CA PHE A 62 0.77 2.45 -12.39
C PHE A 62 -0.60 3.10 -12.25
N ASN A 63 -1.15 3.02 -11.04
CA ASN A 63 -2.31 3.79 -10.60
C ASN A 63 -1.83 5.09 -9.96
N HIS A 64 -2.13 6.23 -10.56
CA HIS A 64 -1.78 7.55 -10.03
C HIS A 64 -2.88 8.06 -9.10
N TYR A 65 -2.61 8.14 -7.81
CA TYR A 65 -3.62 8.48 -6.80
C TYR A 65 -4.17 9.90 -6.98
N PRO A 66 -3.35 10.96 -7.14
CA PRO A 66 -3.87 12.32 -7.24
C PRO A 66 -4.82 12.56 -8.43
N LYS A 67 -4.68 11.76 -9.50
CA LYS A 67 -5.50 11.90 -10.72
C LYS A 67 -6.51 10.77 -10.91
N CYS A 68 -6.52 9.77 -10.04
CA CYS A 68 -7.35 8.56 -10.12
C CYS A 68 -7.37 7.98 -11.53
N GLU A 69 -6.18 7.63 -12.03
CA GLU A 69 -6.01 7.08 -13.36
C GLU A 69 -4.98 5.95 -13.37
N THR A 70 -5.19 5.00 -14.27
CA THR A 70 -4.21 3.97 -14.61
C THR A 70 -3.46 4.41 -15.85
N VAL A 71 -2.14 4.40 -15.77
CA VAL A 71 -1.24 4.94 -16.79
C VAL A 71 -0.24 3.87 -17.18
N ILE A 72 -0.01 3.74 -18.49
CA ILE A 72 0.99 2.84 -19.06
C ILE A 72 2.05 3.68 -19.76
N VAL A 73 3.30 3.55 -19.34
CA VAL A 73 4.44 4.27 -19.92
C VAL A 73 5.44 3.26 -20.47
N LYS A 74 6.03 3.60 -21.63
CA LYS A 74 7.15 2.88 -22.24
C LYS A 74 8.35 3.79 -22.41
N GLY A 75 9.49 3.31 -21.94
CA GLY A 75 10.80 3.92 -22.06
C GLY A 75 10.93 5.32 -21.45
N GLY A 76 12.14 5.87 -21.53
CA GLY A 76 12.46 7.21 -21.08
C GLY A 76 12.53 7.36 -19.56
N ARG A 77 12.31 8.58 -19.07
CA ARG A 77 12.35 8.91 -17.63
C ARG A 77 10.98 9.36 -17.15
N LEU A 78 10.48 8.71 -16.11
CA LEU A 78 9.23 9.00 -15.44
C LEU A 78 9.52 9.70 -14.11
N SER A 79 8.97 10.89 -13.90
CA SER A 79 9.13 11.66 -12.66
C SER A 79 7.77 11.94 -12.04
N PHE A 80 7.67 11.82 -10.72
CA PHE A 80 6.44 12.01 -9.95
C PHE A 80 6.49 13.26 -9.08
N SER A 81 5.36 13.94 -8.94
CA SER A 81 5.14 15.04 -8.00
C SER A 81 3.83 14.80 -7.23
N GLU A 82 3.53 15.65 -6.26
CA GLU A 82 2.28 15.57 -5.51
C GLU A 82 1.04 15.77 -6.39
N GLN A 83 1.18 16.50 -7.50
CA GLN A 83 0.06 16.86 -8.38
C GLN A 83 0.02 16.02 -9.67
N GLY A 84 1.07 15.26 -9.99
CA GLY A 84 1.17 14.63 -11.29
C GLY A 84 2.43 13.82 -11.55
N TYR A 85 2.63 13.50 -12.82
CA TYR A 85 3.80 12.82 -13.33
C TYR A 85 4.18 13.43 -14.68
N THR A 86 5.44 13.26 -15.06
CA THR A 86 5.98 13.68 -16.35
C THR A 86 6.80 12.56 -16.97
N VAL A 87 6.76 12.46 -18.30
CA VAL A 87 7.53 11.47 -19.07
C VAL A 87 8.46 12.22 -20.01
N GLN A 88 9.76 11.97 -19.90
CA GLN A 88 10.80 12.56 -20.75
C GLN A 88 11.43 11.49 -21.63
N ARG A 89 11.51 11.74 -22.95
CA ARG A 89 12.09 10.79 -23.94
C ARG A 89 11.47 9.37 -23.87
N GLY A 90 10.20 9.30 -23.48
CA GLY A 90 9.40 8.08 -23.43
C GLY A 90 8.00 8.35 -23.97
N GLN A 91 7.10 7.37 -23.85
CA GLN A 91 5.76 7.45 -24.39
C GLN A 91 4.72 7.00 -23.37
N ILE A 92 3.66 7.80 -23.17
CA ILE A 92 2.43 7.35 -22.53
C ILE A 92 1.63 6.55 -23.57
N VAL A 93 1.50 5.25 -23.36
CA VAL A 93 0.80 4.33 -24.27
C VAL A 93 -0.70 4.34 -24.00
N ASP A 94 -1.09 4.47 -22.74
CA ASP A 94 -2.49 4.52 -22.32
C ASP A 94 -2.60 5.33 -21.02
N ALA A 95 -3.72 6.04 -20.85
CA ALA A 95 -4.05 6.75 -19.63
C ALA A 95 -5.58 6.79 -19.49
N LYS A 96 -6.12 6.13 -18.47
CA LYS A 96 -7.56 5.96 -18.29
C LYS A 96 -7.98 6.35 -16.88
N LYS A 97 -9.05 7.14 -16.77
CA LYS A 97 -9.68 7.41 -15.49
C LYS A 97 -10.23 6.14 -14.87
N THR A 98 -9.93 5.94 -13.60
CA THR A 98 -10.35 4.78 -12.81
C THR A 98 -10.89 5.25 -11.46
N LYS A 99 -11.49 4.33 -10.71
CA LYS A 99 -11.86 4.63 -9.32
C LYS A 99 -10.58 4.85 -8.52
N CYS A 100 -10.55 5.90 -7.71
CA CYS A 100 -9.42 6.17 -6.83
C CYS A 100 -9.20 4.95 -5.93
N ALA A 101 -8.04 4.32 -6.04
CA ALA A 101 -7.64 3.31 -5.08
C ALA A 101 -7.46 4.01 -3.73
N GLN A 102 -8.09 3.49 -2.69
CA GLN A 102 -7.97 3.99 -1.33
C GLN A 102 -7.42 2.84 -0.48
N PRO A 103 -6.21 2.98 0.08
CA PRO A 103 -5.69 1.98 1.01
C PRO A 103 -6.60 1.91 2.22
N VAL A 104 -6.88 0.68 2.65
CA VAL A 104 -7.49 0.42 3.96
C VAL A 104 -6.35 0.32 4.95
N ASP A 105 -6.29 1.29 5.85
CA ASP A 105 -5.32 1.30 6.92
C ASP A 105 -5.61 0.20 7.94
N VAL A 106 -4.53 -0.51 8.26
CA VAL A 106 -4.49 -1.63 9.18
C VAL A 106 -3.89 -1.12 10.49
N GLN A 107 -4.72 -0.56 11.37
CA GLN A 107 -4.31 -0.39 12.76
C GLN A 107 -4.64 -1.66 13.52
N GLY A 108 -3.64 -2.26 14.17
CA GLY A 108 -3.76 -3.50 14.92
C GLY A 108 -4.76 -3.38 16.06
N THR A 109 -6.04 -3.63 15.79
CA THR A 109 -7.07 -3.71 16.81
C THR A 109 -7.17 -5.16 17.27
N THR A 110 -6.62 -5.44 18.45
CA THR A 110 -7.12 -6.51 19.29
C THR A 110 -8.54 -6.13 19.73
N GLY A 111 -9.53 -6.33 18.86
CA GLY A 111 -10.91 -5.96 19.16
C GLY A 111 -11.77 -5.85 17.91
N VAL A 112 -12.93 -6.53 17.95
CA VAL A 112 -13.95 -6.52 16.91
C VAL A 112 -14.39 -5.09 16.59
N GLY A 113 -14.11 -4.62 15.37
CA GLY A 113 -14.80 -3.48 14.76
C GLY A 113 -13.89 -2.32 14.33
N GLY A 114 -13.89 -2.05 13.02
CA GLY A 114 -13.46 -0.78 12.42
C GLY A 114 -11.95 -0.65 12.17
N GLY A 115 -11.52 -0.94 10.95
CA GLY A 115 -10.25 -0.44 10.44
C GLY A 115 -10.33 1.09 10.29
N LEU A 116 -9.42 1.81 10.91
CA LEU A 116 -9.32 3.27 10.86
C LEU A 116 -8.57 3.68 9.60
N ILE A 117 -9.25 4.33 8.65
CA ILE A 117 -8.64 4.98 7.48
C ILE A 117 -7.83 6.19 7.95
N GLY A 118 -6.57 6.26 7.53
CA GLY A 118 -5.59 7.28 7.86
C GLY A 118 -5.91 8.63 7.21
N GLY A 119 -5.72 9.70 7.98
CA GLY A 119 -5.84 11.08 7.48
C GLY A 119 -7.15 11.79 7.81
N GLY A 120 -7.81 11.45 8.91
CA GLY A 120 -8.93 12.23 9.45
C GLY A 120 -9.76 11.38 10.38
N VAL A 121 -10.05 11.89 11.59
CA VAL A 121 -10.98 11.25 12.52
C VAL A 121 -12.37 11.26 11.89
N VAL A 122 -12.69 10.23 11.10
CA VAL A 122 -14.07 9.92 10.75
C VAL A 122 -14.58 9.00 11.83
N ARG A 123 -15.47 9.52 12.67
CA ARG A 123 -16.34 8.73 13.55
C ARG A 123 -17.30 7.89 12.70
N SER A 124 -16.82 6.87 12.01
CA SER A 124 -17.68 5.89 11.33
C SER A 124 -17.75 4.64 12.17
N ALA A 125 -18.69 4.64 13.10
CA ALA A 125 -19.39 3.42 13.43
C ALA A 125 -20.02 2.88 12.14
N GLY A 126 -19.46 1.80 11.55
CA GLY A 126 -20.22 0.93 10.63
C GLY A 126 -19.81 0.80 9.16
N ALA A 127 -18.67 1.34 8.69
CA ALA A 127 -18.22 1.05 7.32
C ALA A 127 -17.51 -0.31 7.25
N VAL A 128 -18.24 -1.39 6.93
CA VAL A 128 -17.67 -2.71 6.65
C VAL A 128 -17.11 -2.71 5.22
N LEU A 129 -15.89 -3.20 5.06
CA LEU A 129 -15.24 -3.37 3.74
C LEU A 129 -16.13 -4.26 2.85
N LYS A 130 -16.46 -3.81 1.65
CA LYS A 130 -17.33 -4.53 0.71
C LYS A 130 -16.51 -5.08 -0.44
N LEU A 131 -16.39 -6.41 -0.51
CA LEU A 131 -15.54 -7.12 -1.48
C LEU A 131 -16.36 -7.98 -2.44
N ARG A 132 -15.69 -8.39 -3.52
CA ARG A 132 -16.20 -9.39 -4.46
C ARG A 132 -15.97 -10.81 -3.92
N ASP A 133 -16.55 -11.79 -4.59
CA ASP A 133 -16.56 -13.21 -4.25
C ASP A 133 -15.21 -13.93 -4.40
N LYS A 134 -14.26 -13.37 -5.16
CA LYS A 134 -12.86 -13.85 -5.24
C LYS A 134 -11.87 -12.70 -5.04
N PRO A 135 -11.73 -12.15 -3.82
CA PRO A 135 -10.96 -10.93 -3.59
C PRO A 135 -9.45 -11.16 -3.69
N GLY A 136 -8.74 -10.22 -4.31
CA GLY A 136 -7.29 -10.09 -4.22
C GLY A 136 -6.90 -9.03 -3.18
N PHE A 137 -5.69 -9.12 -2.64
CA PHE A 137 -5.17 -8.13 -1.70
C PHE A 137 -3.74 -7.74 -2.05
N VAL A 138 -3.44 -6.44 -1.96
CA VAL A 138 -2.10 -5.90 -2.10
C VAL A 138 -1.68 -5.29 -0.78
N LEU A 139 -0.54 -5.71 -0.25
CA LEU A 139 0.02 -5.22 1.01
C LEU A 139 0.92 -4.02 0.74
N LEU A 140 0.63 -2.92 1.41
CA LEU A 140 1.39 -1.67 1.37
C LEU A 140 1.99 -1.38 2.74
N GLY A 141 2.91 -0.41 2.82
CA GLY A 141 3.51 0.03 4.09
C GLY A 141 4.79 -0.72 4.48
N ALA A 142 5.39 -0.31 5.60
CA ALA A 142 6.72 -0.76 6.02
C ALA A 142 6.71 -2.23 6.49
N ALA A 143 5.66 -2.66 7.17
CA ALA A 143 5.55 -4.01 7.74
C ALA A 143 5.13 -5.09 6.73
N ARG A 144 4.93 -4.75 5.44
CA ARG A 144 4.40 -5.70 4.44
C ARG A 144 5.24 -6.96 4.27
N ALA A 145 6.55 -6.85 4.43
CA ALA A 145 7.48 -7.97 4.28
C ALA A 145 7.34 -9.02 5.40
N ASP A 146 6.72 -8.63 6.53
CA ASP A 146 6.53 -9.48 7.69
C ASP A 146 5.36 -10.45 7.55
N TYR A 147 4.58 -10.37 6.47
CA TYR A 147 3.44 -11.25 6.23
C TYR A 147 3.71 -12.14 5.02
N LYS A 148 3.62 -13.46 5.20
CA LYS A 148 3.95 -14.45 4.15
C LYS A 148 2.74 -15.13 3.55
N SER A 149 1.63 -15.15 4.27
CA SER A 149 0.37 -15.69 3.77
C SER A 149 -0.82 -14.88 4.28
N LEU A 150 -1.95 -15.09 3.62
CA LEU A 150 -3.23 -14.51 3.95
C LEU A 150 -4.27 -15.62 3.99
N ARG A 151 -5.17 -15.55 4.98
CA ARG A 151 -6.33 -16.43 5.12
C ARG A 151 -7.61 -15.63 5.03
N ILE A 152 -8.64 -16.24 4.46
CA ILE A 152 -10.01 -15.76 4.49
C ILE A 152 -10.81 -16.74 5.33
N LEU A 153 -11.48 -16.23 6.36
CA LEU A 153 -12.23 -17.01 7.32
C LEU A 153 -13.70 -16.58 7.38
N LYS A 154 -14.56 -17.52 7.79
CA LYS A 154 -15.92 -17.25 8.26
C LYS A 154 -16.24 -18.22 9.39
N ASP A 155 -16.75 -17.73 10.51
CA ASP A 155 -17.04 -18.55 11.69
C ASP A 155 -15.82 -19.39 12.15
N ASN A 156 -14.62 -18.81 12.01
CA ASN A 156 -13.30 -19.44 12.23
C ASN A 156 -12.94 -20.61 11.28
N ALA A 157 -13.79 -20.97 10.32
CA ALA A 157 -13.41 -21.89 9.25
C ALA A 157 -12.59 -21.15 8.18
N VAL A 158 -11.46 -21.72 7.77
CA VAL A 158 -10.64 -21.20 6.67
C VAL A 158 -11.30 -21.56 5.34
N LEU A 159 -11.71 -20.55 4.59
CA LEU A 159 -12.36 -20.68 3.29
C LEU A 159 -11.36 -20.57 2.12
N ALA A 160 -10.29 -19.80 2.32
CA ALA A 160 -9.18 -19.70 1.39
C ALA A 160 -7.91 -19.34 2.14
N GLU A 161 -6.78 -19.86 1.66
CA GLU A 161 -5.44 -19.51 2.14
C GLU A 161 -4.47 -19.55 0.97
N GLY A 162 -3.43 -18.73 1.04
CA GLY A 162 -2.41 -18.68 0.01
C GLY A 162 -1.25 -17.76 0.38
N PRO A 163 -0.11 -17.89 -0.32
CA PRO A 163 1.04 -17.05 -0.10
C PRO A 163 0.79 -15.60 -0.55
N VAL A 164 1.48 -14.67 0.09
CA VAL A 164 1.68 -13.30 -0.41
C VAL A 164 2.94 -13.32 -1.26
N GLN A 165 2.80 -13.09 -2.57
CA GLN A 165 3.90 -13.06 -3.52
C GLN A 165 3.98 -11.66 -4.14
N GLN A 166 5.18 -11.06 -4.15
CA GLN A 166 5.38 -9.69 -4.67
C GLN A 166 4.37 -8.70 -4.06
N ASN A 167 4.21 -8.75 -2.73
CA ASN A 167 3.25 -7.93 -1.98
C ASN A 167 1.77 -8.18 -2.32
N ARG A 168 1.42 -9.23 -3.07
CA ARG A 168 0.04 -9.53 -3.46
C ARG A 168 -0.40 -10.93 -3.06
N PHE A 169 -1.59 -11.02 -2.50
CA PHE A 169 -2.37 -12.24 -2.41
C PHE A 169 -3.36 -12.30 -3.57
N SER A 170 -3.39 -13.44 -4.27
CA SER A 170 -4.41 -13.75 -5.27
C SER A 170 -5.32 -14.84 -4.73
N PHE A 171 -6.64 -14.65 -4.86
CA PHE A 171 -7.59 -15.68 -4.49
C PHE A 171 -7.28 -16.99 -5.27
N PRO A 172 -7.18 -18.15 -4.60
CA PRO A 172 -6.80 -19.39 -5.28
C PRO A 172 -7.76 -19.71 -6.44
N ALA A 173 -7.23 -19.99 -7.62
CA ALA A 173 -8.03 -20.19 -8.83
C ALA A 173 -9.01 -21.38 -8.68
N GLN A 174 -8.53 -22.44 -8.02
CA GLN A 174 -9.25 -23.67 -7.72
C GLN A 174 -10.22 -23.57 -6.54
N ALA A 175 -10.14 -22.51 -5.73
CA ALA A 175 -11.07 -22.33 -4.62
C ALA A 175 -12.45 -21.88 -5.13
N ALA A 176 -13.50 -22.36 -4.45
CA ALA A 176 -14.86 -21.90 -4.69
C ALA A 176 -14.97 -20.40 -4.39
N ALA A 177 -15.82 -19.71 -5.15
CA ALA A 177 -16.13 -18.31 -4.87
C ALA A 177 -16.83 -18.19 -3.49
N LEU A 178 -16.55 -17.12 -2.76
CA LEU A 178 -17.18 -16.84 -1.48
C LEU A 178 -18.65 -16.49 -1.70
N PRO A 179 -19.60 -17.11 -0.98
CA PRO A 179 -21.00 -16.73 -1.10
C PRO A 179 -21.23 -15.30 -0.57
N PRO A 180 -22.20 -14.55 -1.11
CA PRO A 180 -22.58 -13.26 -0.54
C PRO A 180 -22.90 -13.38 0.96
N GLY A 181 -22.47 -12.40 1.75
CA GLY A 181 -22.69 -12.43 3.19
C GLY A 181 -21.75 -11.53 3.98
N LYS A 182 -21.98 -11.47 5.29
CA LYS A 182 -21.23 -10.64 6.23
C LYS A 182 -20.28 -11.48 7.08
N ASP A 183 -19.48 -10.78 7.89
CA ASP A 183 -18.61 -11.35 8.91
C ASP A 183 -17.49 -12.26 8.39
N TYR A 184 -17.12 -12.10 7.13
CA TYR A 184 -15.87 -12.66 6.65
C TYR A 184 -14.70 -11.94 7.31
N VAL A 185 -13.59 -12.65 7.48
CA VAL A 185 -12.37 -12.10 8.04
C VAL A 185 -11.22 -12.36 7.09
N VAL A 186 -10.47 -11.31 6.73
CA VAL A 186 -9.11 -11.45 6.21
C VAL A 186 -8.18 -11.53 7.40
N GLU A 187 -7.32 -12.54 7.45
CA GLU A 187 -6.25 -12.66 8.43
C GLU A 187 -4.90 -12.67 7.72
N LEU A 188 -4.00 -11.74 8.07
CA LEU A 188 -2.61 -11.80 7.63
C LEU A 188 -1.81 -12.65 8.62
N VAL A 189 -1.09 -13.62 8.07
CA VAL A 189 -0.28 -14.54 8.84
C VAL A 189 1.16 -14.01 8.89
N PRO A 190 1.63 -13.62 10.07
CA PRO A 190 2.97 -13.05 10.23
C PRO A 190 4.05 -14.14 10.06
N SER A 191 5.22 -13.73 9.61
CA SER A 191 6.47 -14.46 9.80
C SER A 191 7.18 -13.96 11.06
N GLY A 192 7.67 -14.90 11.88
CA GLY A 192 8.41 -14.56 13.09
C GLY A 192 7.52 -13.90 14.15
N ASN A 193 7.95 -12.74 14.63
CA ASN A 193 7.36 -12.06 15.81
C ASN A 193 6.34 -10.98 15.46
N ALA A 194 6.03 -10.77 14.18
CA ALA A 194 5.01 -9.80 13.79
C ALA A 194 3.64 -10.19 14.34
N LYS A 195 2.80 -9.19 14.62
CA LYS A 195 1.45 -9.42 15.14
C LYS A 195 0.53 -9.89 14.03
N GLY A 196 -0.31 -10.87 14.32
CA GLY A 196 -1.39 -11.26 13.42
C GLY A 196 -2.37 -10.10 13.24
N PHE A 197 -2.90 -9.95 12.02
CA PHE A 197 -3.84 -8.90 11.68
C PHE A 197 -5.15 -9.49 11.16
N ARG A 198 -6.29 -8.89 11.54
CA ARG A 198 -7.62 -9.35 11.12
C ARG A 198 -8.54 -8.18 10.73
N VAL A 199 -9.23 -8.28 9.59
CA VAL A 199 -10.24 -7.30 9.13
C VAL A 199 -11.53 -8.00 8.76
N LYS A 200 -12.65 -7.45 9.24
CA LYS A 200 -13.97 -7.89 8.82
C LYS A 200 -14.37 -7.27 7.48
N PHE A 201 -15.02 -8.07 6.64
CA PHE A 201 -15.59 -7.61 5.39
C PHE A 201 -16.93 -8.32 5.06
N GLU A 202 -17.64 -7.75 4.10
CA GLU A 202 -18.87 -8.26 3.51
C GLU A 202 -18.62 -8.58 2.04
N VAL A 203 -19.11 -9.72 1.57
CA VAL A 203 -19.14 -10.09 0.14
C VAL A 203 -20.45 -9.59 -0.44
N VAL A 204 -20.37 -8.65 -1.40
CA VAL A 204 -21.55 -7.93 -1.93
C VAL A 204 -21.93 -8.28 -3.37
N SER A 205 -21.03 -8.92 -4.14
CA SER A 205 -21.35 -9.29 -5.52
C SER A 205 -20.51 -10.47 -6.01
N SER A 206 -21.10 -11.19 -6.97
CA SER A 206 -20.40 -12.21 -7.75
C SER A 206 -19.80 -11.60 -9.02
N GLY A 207 -18.54 -11.89 -9.29
CA GLY A 207 -17.92 -11.60 -10.58
C GLY A 207 -16.63 -10.80 -10.49
N GLY A 208 -15.51 -11.53 -10.51
CA GLY A 208 -14.17 -10.99 -10.75
C GLY A 208 -13.35 -10.71 -9.48
N SER A 209 -12.02 -10.72 -9.65
CA SER A 209 -11.06 -10.34 -8.62
C SER A 209 -10.76 -8.85 -8.76
N ALA A 210 -11.10 -8.06 -7.74
CA ALA A 210 -10.58 -6.71 -7.58
C ALA A 210 -9.59 -6.74 -6.42
N ASP A 211 -8.42 -6.13 -6.63
CA ASP A 211 -7.41 -6.03 -5.59
C ASP A 211 -7.83 -4.96 -4.59
N THR A 212 -7.81 -5.32 -3.30
CA THR A 212 -7.98 -4.40 -2.19
C THR A 212 -6.61 -4.05 -1.62
N LEU A 213 -6.36 -2.76 -1.45
CA LEU A 213 -5.12 -2.27 -0.86
C LEU A 213 -5.21 -2.31 0.67
N LEU A 214 -4.31 -3.04 1.31
CA LEU A 214 -4.18 -3.13 2.78
C LEU A 214 -2.85 -2.49 3.19
N ARG A 215 -2.88 -1.38 3.93
CA ARG A 215 -1.66 -0.72 4.41
C ARG A 215 -1.30 -1.21 5.80
N VAL A 216 -0.18 -1.91 5.93
CA VAL A 216 0.39 -2.42 7.18
C VAL A 216 1.65 -1.65 7.57
N GLU A 217 1.67 -1.12 8.80
CA GLU A 217 2.78 -0.32 9.35
C GLU A 217 3.36 -0.95 10.62
#